data_AF-A0A847M0I8-F1
#
_entry.id   AF-A0A847M0I8-F1
#
_cell.length_a   1.000
_cell.length_b   1.000
_cell.length_c   1.000
_cell.angle_alpha   90.00
_cell.angle_beta   90.00
_cell.angle_gamma   90.00
#
_symmetry.space_group_name_H-M   'P 1'
#
loop_
_entity.id
_entity.type
_entity.pdbx_description
1 polymer ?
#
loop_
_entity_poly.entity_id
_entity_poly.type
_entity_poly.pdbx_seq_one_letter_code
_entity_poly.pdbx_strand_id
1 'polypeptide(L)'
;MRMFNKSHKLDNVCYDIRGPVMKEAKRMEAEGFRVLKLNIGNPAAFGFNAPDEILHDIIINLQNAQGYSDSQGIFVARKAIMQEFQSKGIMDVTVDDIFIGNGVSELIM
;
A
#
# COMPACT_ATOMS: atom_id res chain seq x y z
N MET A 1 37.37 14.86 -4.92
CA MET A 1 36.12 14.31 -4.37
C MET A 1 35.23 13.89 -5.54
N ARG A 2 34.80 12.63 -5.63
CA ARG A 2 33.98 12.14 -6.76
C ARG A 2 32.51 12.34 -6.44
N MET A 3 31.75 12.99 -7.31
CA MET A 3 30.31 13.19 -7.13
C MET A 3 29.55 11.96 -7.62
N PHE A 4 28.56 11.52 -6.84
CA PHE A 4 27.64 10.45 -7.20
C PHE A 4 26.25 11.04 -7.38
N ASN A 5 25.79 11.12 -8.62
CA ASN A 5 24.47 11.63 -8.97
C ASN A 5 23.44 10.49 -8.99
N LYS A 6 22.15 10.86 -8.96
CA LYS A 6 21.06 9.90 -9.19
C LYS A 6 21.19 9.23 -10.57
N SER A 7 20.70 8.00 -10.69
CA SER A 7 20.65 7.29 -11.97
C SER A 7 19.71 8.00 -12.94
N HIS A 8 20.07 8.03 -14.23
CA HIS A 8 19.27 8.65 -15.29
C HIS A 8 17.83 8.12 -15.40
N LYS A 9 17.56 6.88 -14.91
CA LYS A 9 16.20 6.33 -14.85
C LYS A 9 15.24 7.16 -13.96
N LEU A 10 15.80 8.00 -13.08
CA LEU A 10 15.05 8.87 -12.15
C LEU A 10 14.99 10.33 -12.62
N ASP A 11 15.46 10.65 -13.83
CA ASP A 11 15.52 12.05 -14.29
C ASP A 11 14.11 12.65 -14.41
N ASN A 12 13.14 11.85 -14.87
CA ASN A 12 11.75 12.28 -15.12
C ASN A 12 10.74 11.71 -14.10
N VAL A 13 11.19 11.03 -13.04
CA VAL A 13 10.29 10.43 -12.04
C VAL A 13 9.88 11.50 -11.03
N CYS A 14 8.60 11.88 -11.04
CA CYS A 14 8.03 12.88 -10.13
C CYS A 14 6.79 12.34 -9.42
N TYR A 15 6.98 11.71 -8.26
CA TYR A 15 5.91 11.34 -7.34
C TYR A 15 5.93 12.26 -6.12
N ASP A 16 5.42 13.48 -6.30
CA ASP A 16 5.66 14.62 -5.38
C ASP A 16 4.49 14.90 -4.40
N ILE A 17 3.75 13.87 -4.00
CA ILE A 17 2.75 14.01 -2.92
C ILE A 17 3.43 14.39 -1.59
N ARG A 18 4.75 14.19 -1.48
CA ARG A 18 5.55 14.40 -0.25
C ARG A 18 6.77 15.32 -0.39
N GLY A 19 6.92 16.13 -1.44
CA GLY A 19 8.11 17.00 -1.58
C GLY A 19 7.88 18.42 -1.05
N PRO A 20 8.26 19.49 -1.77
CA PRO A 20 8.53 20.79 -1.16
C PRO A 20 7.36 21.40 -0.36
N VAL A 21 6.13 21.27 -0.88
CA VAL A 21 4.92 21.78 -0.20
C VAL A 21 4.68 21.02 1.11
N MET A 22 4.87 19.71 1.11
CA MET A 22 4.74 18.89 2.33
C MET A 22 5.86 19.20 3.35
N LYS A 23 7.06 19.58 2.88
CA LYS A 23 8.15 20.03 3.76
C LYS A 23 7.76 21.30 4.50
N GLU A 24 7.14 22.25 3.81
CA GLU A 24 6.68 23.49 4.43
C GLU A 24 5.49 23.25 5.38
N ALA A 25 4.52 22.42 4.98
CA ALA A 25 3.44 22.00 5.88
C ALA A 25 3.98 21.37 7.17
N LYS A 26 5.01 20.52 7.10
CA LYS A 26 5.66 19.95 8.29
C LYS A 26 6.37 20.99 9.15
N ARG A 27 6.98 22.03 8.55
CA ARG A 27 7.61 23.14 9.29
C ARG A 27 6.54 23.88 10.11
N MET A 28 5.42 24.23 9.47
CA MET A 28 4.29 24.87 10.15
C MET A 28 3.73 24.00 11.29
N GLU A 29 3.59 22.69 11.08
CA GLU A 29 3.18 21.76 12.14
C GLU A 29 4.17 21.75 13.32
N ALA A 30 5.48 21.76 13.05
CA ALA A 30 6.51 21.80 14.09
C ALA A 30 6.50 23.11 14.90
N GLU A 31 6.02 24.21 14.30
CA GLU A 31 5.81 25.50 14.96
C GLU A 31 4.49 25.57 15.75
N GLY A 32 3.72 24.47 15.77
CA GLY A 32 2.47 24.36 16.51
C GLY A 32 1.22 24.74 15.72
N PHE A 33 1.35 25.09 14.42
CA PHE A 33 0.20 25.35 13.58
C PHE A 33 -0.52 24.04 13.23
N ARG A 34 -1.85 24.07 13.30
CA ARG A 34 -2.67 22.97 12.79
C ARG A 34 -2.82 23.10 11.29
N VAL A 35 -2.28 22.14 10.53
CA VAL A 35 -2.42 22.08 9.07
C VAL A 35 -3.46 21.02 8.70
N LEU A 36 -4.53 21.42 8.00
CA LEU A 36 -5.49 20.49 7.44
C LEU A 36 -4.95 19.90 6.13
N LYS A 37 -4.63 18.61 6.13
CA LYS A 37 -4.04 17.91 4.98
C LYS A 37 -5.14 17.30 4.11
N LEU A 38 -5.41 17.91 2.97
CA LEU A 38 -6.34 17.39 1.95
C LEU A 38 -5.60 16.77 0.74
N ASN A 39 -4.29 16.55 0.89
CA ASN A 39 -3.40 16.10 -0.18
C ASN A 39 -3.22 14.57 -0.23
N ILE A 40 -3.67 13.83 0.78
CA ILE A 40 -3.48 12.38 0.89
C ILE A 40 -4.81 11.67 1.17
N GLY A 41 -5.10 10.65 0.35
CA GLY A 41 -6.22 9.73 0.60
C GLY A 41 -5.87 8.69 1.66
N ASN A 42 -5.56 9.12 2.89
CA ASN A 42 -5.31 8.24 4.03
C ASN A 42 -6.55 8.20 4.96
N PRO A 43 -7.41 7.18 4.88
CA PRO A 43 -8.67 7.13 5.63
C PRO A 43 -8.48 7.25 7.15
N ALA A 44 -7.43 6.64 7.70
CA ALA A 44 -7.17 6.64 9.14
C ALA A 44 -6.97 8.05 9.72
N ALA A 45 -6.39 8.97 8.94
CA ALA A 45 -6.22 10.37 9.34
C ALA A 45 -7.57 11.11 9.50
N PHE A 46 -8.65 10.56 8.96
CA PHE A 46 -10.00 11.10 8.99
C PHE A 46 -10.97 10.24 9.82
N GLY A 47 -10.45 9.32 10.65
CA GLY A 47 -11.25 8.52 11.58
C GLY A 47 -11.92 7.28 10.97
N PHE A 48 -11.55 6.89 9.75
CA PHE A 48 -11.98 5.62 9.18
C PHE A 48 -11.04 4.51 9.69
N ASN A 49 -11.60 3.60 10.48
CA ASN A 49 -10.88 2.45 11.02
C ASN A 49 -11.14 1.19 10.19
N ALA A 50 -10.23 0.23 10.28
CA ALA A 50 -10.47 -1.10 9.74
C ALA A 50 -11.65 -1.77 10.47
N PRO A 51 -12.50 -2.53 9.77
CA PRO A 51 -13.51 -3.39 10.39
C PRO A 51 -12.92 -4.34 11.44
N ASP A 52 -13.65 -4.57 12.53
CA ASP A 52 -13.20 -5.42 13.64
C ASP A 52 -12.90 -6.86 13.21
N GLU A 53 -13.68 -7.40 12.27
CA GLU A 53 -13.48 -8.72 11.68
C GLU A 53 -12.10 -8.87 11.01
N ILE A 54 -11.64 -7.85 10.29
CA ILE A 54 -10.31 -7.85 9.66
C ILE A 54 -9.22 -7.84 10.73
N LEU A 55 -9.38 -7.01 11.77
CA LEU A 55 -8.41 -6.93 12.85
C LEU A 55 -8.32 -8.25 13.61
N HIS A 56 -9.46 -8.86 13.91
CA HIS A 56 -9.55 -10.14 14.60
C HIS A 56 -8.84 -11.27 13.85
N ASP A 57 -9.13 -11.41 12.54
CA ASP A 57 -8.55 -12.46 11.71
C ASP A 57 -7.04 -12.29 11.55
N ILE A 58 -6.55 -11.05 11.44
CA ILE A 58 -5.11 -10.78 11.44
C ILE A 58 -4.47 -11.22 12.76
N ILE A 59 -5.06 -10.85 13.90
CA ILE A 59 -4.52 -11.18 15.23
C ILE A 59 -4.43 -12.70 15.42
N ILE A 60 -5.48 -13.44 15.05
CA ILE A 60 -5.52 -14.90 15.19
C ILE A 60 -4.46 -15.58 14.30
N ASN A 61 -4.25 -15.08 13.08
CA ASN A 61 -3.34 -15.69 12.13
C ASN A 61 -1.88 -15.24 12.29
N LEU A 62 -1.60 -14.20 13.08
CA LEU A 62 -0.27 -13.59 13.21
C LEU A 62 0.80 -14.60 13.64
N GLN A 63 0.49 -15.52 14.56
CA GLN A 63 1.42 -16.55 15.03
C GLN A 63 1.80 -17.59 13.97
N ASN A 64 0.98 -17.74 12.93
CA ASN A 64 1.19 -18.67 11.82
C ASN A 64 1.75 -17.97 10.56
N ALA A 65 1.91 -16.64 10.60
CA ALA A 65 2.29 -15.82 9.45
C ALA A 65 3.71 -15.21 9.58
N GLN A 66 4.54 -15.75 10.46
CA GLN A 66 5.91 -15.28 10.72
C GLN A 66 6.92 -15.71 9.64
N GLY A 67 6.64 -16.79 8.92
CA GLY A 67 7.50 -17.32 7.86
C GLY A 67 7.22 -16.69 6.51
N TYR A 68 8.15 -16.87 5.57
CA TYR A 68 7.89 -16.55 4.16
C TYR A 68 6.75 -17.42 3.61
N SER A 69 5.90 -16.80 2.80
CA SER A 69 4.88 -17.49 2.02
C SER A 69 5.33 -17.69 0.58
N ASP A 70 4.48 -18.27 -0.25
CA ASP A 70 4.71 -18.36 -1.69
C ASP A 70 4.92 -16.96 -2.30
N SER A 71 5.76 -16.87 -3.34
CA SER A 71 6.09 -15.60 -4.01
C SER A 71 4.88 -14.86 -4.59
N GLN A 72 3.80 -15.56 -4.94
CA GLN A 72 2.56 -14.96 -5.41
C GLN A 72 1.62 -14.55 -4.26
N GLY A 73 1.92 -14.98 -3.04
CA GLY A 73 1.11 -14.80 -1.83
C GLY A 73 0.36 -16.06 -1.40
N ILE A 74 -0.26 -15.98 -0.21
CA ILE A 74 -0.94 -17.12 0.42
C ILE A 74 -2.13 -17.61 -0.44
N PHE A 75 -2.20 -18.92 -0.64
CA PHE A 75 -3.22 -19.55 -1.49
C PHE A 75 -4.65 -19.18 -1.11
N VAL A 76 -4.97 -19.16 0.19
CA VAL A 76 -6.32 -18.83 0.68
C VAL A 76 -6.76 -17.42 0.28
N ALA A 77 -5.85 -16.45 0.32
CA ALA A 77 -6.15 -15.08 -0.12
C ALA A 77 -6.27 -14.99 -1.64
N ARG A 78 -5.39 -15.66 -2.39
CA ARG A 78 -5.49 -15.70 -3.86
C ARG A 78 -6.80 -16.34 -4.33
N LYS A 79 -7.23 -17.43 -3.68
CA LYS A 79 -8.52 -18.08 -3.97
C LYS A 79 -9.72 -17.18 -3.64
N ALA A 80 -9.68 -16.43 -2.54
CA ALA A 80 -10.72 -15.47 -2.20
C ALA A 80 -10.83 -14.35 -3.25
N ILE A 81 -9.69 -13.82 -3.70
CA ILE A 81 -9.65 -12.82 -4.79
C ILE A 81 -10.21 -13.41 -6.08
N MET A 82 -9.82 -14.64 -6.45
CA MET A 82 -10.35 -15.34 -7.62
C MET A 82 -11.88 -15.44 -7.57
N GLN A 83 -12.44 -15.87 -6.44
CA GLN A 83 -13.89 -15.99 -6.24
C GLN A 83 -14.61 -14.63 -6.31
N GLU A 84 -14.00 -13.57 -5.79
CA GLU A 84 -14.52 -12.20 -5.87
C GLU A 84 -14.54 -11.66 -7.32
N PHE A 85 -13.58 -12.03 -8.15
CA PHE A 85 -13.60 -11.66 -9.57
C PHE A 85 -14.61 -12.51 -10.35
N GLN A 86 -14.74 -13.79 -10.03
CA GLN A 86 -15.78 -14.67 -10.60
C GLN A 86 -17.19 -14.18 -10.26
N SER A 87 -17.43 -13.71 -9.02
CA SER A 87 -18.72 -13.14 -8.61
C SER A 87 -19.08 -11.86 -9.41
N LYS A 88 -18.07 -11.15 -9.91
CA LYS A 88 -18.18 -9.98 -10.80
C LYS A 88 -18.27 -10.34 -12.29
N GLY A 89 -18.32 -11.63 -12.63
CA GLY A 89 -18.48 -12.13 -14.00
C GLY A 89 -17.17 -12.39 -14.75
N ILE A 90 -16.01 -12.30 -14.09
CA ILE A 90 -14.71 -12.61 -14.69
C ILE A 90 -14.40 -14.08 -14.37
N MET A 91 -14.90 -14.99 -15.22
CA MET A 91 -14.90 -16.44 -14.92
C MET A 91 -13.56 -17.13 -15.18
N ASP A 92 -12.75 -16.60 -16.10
CA ASP A 92 -11.53 -17.25 -16.57
C ASP A 92 -10.31 -16.96 -15.68
N VAL A 93 -10.49 -16.21 -14.59
CA VAL A 93 -9.41 -15.95 -13.61
C VAL A 93 -9.11 -17.21 -12.80
N THR A 94 -7.83 -17.55 -12.72
CA THR A 94 -7.32 -18.65 -11.90
C THR A 94 -6.47 -18.11 -10.75
N VAL A 95 -6.11 -18.98 -9.81
CA VAL A 95 -5.23 -18.61 -8.68
C VAL A 95 -3.80 -18.25 -9.12
N ASP A 96 -3.38 -18.71 -10.31
CA ASP A 96 -2.04 -18.48 -10.85
C ASP A 96 -1.92 -17.10 -11.52
N ASP A 97 -3.07 -16.48 -11.85
CA ASP A 97 -3.16 -15.14 -12.42
C ASP A 97 -3.08 -14.03 -11.35
N ILE A 98 -3.01 -14.40 -10.07
CA ILE A 98 -3.17 -13.47 -8.95
C ILE A 98 -1.85 -13.34 -8.17
N PHE A 99 -1.40 -12.09 -8.04
CA PHE A 99 -0.24 -11.73 -7.24
C PHE A 99 -0.65 -10.80 -6.10
N ILE A 100 -0.22 -11.15 -4.89
CA ILE A 100 -0.41 -10.32 -3.68
C ILE A 100 0.91 -9.60 -3.39
N GLY A 101 0.88 -8.27 -3.43
CA GLY A 101 2.02 -7.41 -3.11
C GLY A 101 1.78 -6.54 -1.89
N ASN A 102 2.81 -5.76 -1.54
CA ASN A 102 2.83 -4.78 -0.47
C ASN A 102 2.09 -3.50 -0.88
N GLY A 103 0.77 -3.64 -1.07
CA GLY A 103 -0.07 -2.63 -1.67
C GLY A 103 0.12 -2.53 -3.18
N VAL A 104 -0.87 -1.92 -3.85
CA VAL A 104 -0.93 -1.83 -5.32
C VAL A 104 0.30 -1.10 -5.90
N SER A 105 0.89 -0.17 -5.13
CA SER A 105 2.08 0.57 -5.56
C SER A 105 3.25 -0.33 -5.94
N GLU A 106 3.48 -1.44 -5.23
CA GLU A 106 4.56 -2.38 -5.59
C GLU A 106 4.29 -3.08 -6.91
N LEU A 107 3.05 -3.51 -7.15
CA LEU A 107 2.67 -4.29 -8.33
C LEU A 107 2.64 -3.46 -9.62
N ILE A 108 2.62 -2.12 -9.52
CA ILE A 108 2.71 -1.20 -10.66
C ILE A 108 4.17 -0.93 -11.06
N MET A 109 5.10 -0.99 -10.11
CA MET A 109 6.52 -0.63 -10.31
C MET A 109 7.31 -1.71 -11.02
#